data_AF-A0A6I6A8I6-F1
#
_entry.id   AF-A0A6I6A8I6-F1
#
_cell.length_a   1.000
_cell.length_b   1.000
_cell.length_c   1.000
_cell.angle_alpha   90.00
_cell.angle_beta   90.00
_cell.angle_gamma   90.00
#
_symmetry.space_group_name_H-M   'P 1'
#
loop_
_entity.id
_entity.type
_entity.pdbx_description
1 polymer ?
#
loop_
_entity_poly.entity_id
_entity_poly.type
_entity_poly.pdbx_seq_one_letter_code
_entity_poly.pdbx_strand_id
1 'polypeptide(L)'
;MTNDKAKADSESSHDQKQYHKPPDRLLGFPNSKPVRKKGGRKRWKDTKTKKIYEWDYQHGDVEGWDKTGKRHLGSFDPKKGNQVKPPDPSKKPITPTIVKSMNKERYTLAWYSVENESLIGEEDIPLTQDTIRSWFYLSEEDTAIECYDVTASQRRDLMKLVKHKIDLNEFNYQLEGRADKLT
;
A
#
# COMPACT_ATOMS: atom_id res chain seq x y z
N MET A 1 32.08 9.83 -54.94
CA MET A 1 30.71 9.26 -55.09
C MET A 1 30.72 7.86 -54.48
N THR A 2 29.64 7.55 -53.75
CA THR A 2 29.19 6.26 -53.15
C THR A 2 30.10 5.67 -52.06
N ASN A 3 29.77 5.89 -50.78
CA ASN A 3 28.87 5.10 -49.91
C ASN A 3 29.41 3.69 -49.64
N ASP A 4 29.82 3.44 -48.39
CA ASP A 4 29.25 2.32 -47.64
C ASP A 4 29.29 2.61 -46.14
N LYS A 5 28.09 2.60 -45.57
CA LYS A 5 27.75 2.92 -44.19
C LYS A 5 27.53 1.59 -43.48
N ALA A 6 28.56 1.05 -42.83
CA ALA A 6 28.38 -0.06 -41.91
C ALA A 6 27.87 0.48 -40.57
N LYS A 7 26.56 0.38 -40.40
CA LYS A 7 25.82 0.58 -39.16
C LYS A 7 26.11 -0.63 -38.25
N ALA A 8 26.92 -0.44 -37.22
CA ALA A 8 26.97 -1.36 -36.08
C ALA A 8 26.05 -0.78 -35.01
N ASP A 9 24.86 -1.37 -34.89
CA ASP A 9 23.86 -1.04 -33.90
C ASP A 9 24.41 -1.27 -32.49
N SER A 10 24.35 -0.22 -31.68
CA SER A 10 24.61 -0.24 -30.25
C SER A 10 23.57 -1.13 -29.56
N GLU A 11 24.00 -2.28 -29.03
CA GLU A 11 23.19 -3.13 -28.17
C GLU A 11 22.75 -2.34 -26.93
N SER A 12 21.44 -2.19 -26.79
CA SER A 12 20.75 -1.64 -25.62
C SER A 12 21.03 -2.51 -24.40
N SER A 13 21.90 -2.03 -23.50
CA SER A 13 22.07 -2.65 -22.18
C SER A 13 20.77 -2.50 -21.39
N HIS A 14 20.03 -3.60 -21.23
CA HIS A 14 18.93 -3.68 -20.28
C HIS A 14 19.48 -3.51 -18.87
N ASP A 15 19.37 -2.29 -18.33
CA ASP A 15 19.72 -1.93 -16.95
C ASP A 15 18.83 -2.72 -15.96
N GLN A 16 19.33 -3.89 -15.52
CA GLN A 16 18.66 -4.65 -14.48
C GLN A 16 18.78 -3.88 -13.16
N LYS A 17 17.75 -3.09 -12.83
CA LYS A 17 17.65 -2.40 -11.54
C LYS A 17 17.78 -3.41 -10.41
N GLN A 18 18.93 -3.39 -9.74
CA GLN A 18 19.23 -4.28 -8.62
C GLN A 18 18.46 -3.80 -7.38
N TYR A 19 17.41 -4.53 -7.00
CA TYR A 19 16.66 -4.24 -5.78
C TYR A 19 17.34 -4.84 -4.55
N HIS A 20 17.35 -4.09 -3.45
CA HIS A 20 17.84 -4.58 -2.17
C HIS A 20 16.76 -5.40 -1.46
N LYS A 21 17.05 -6.67 -1.16
CA LYS A 21 16.15 -7.53 -0.38
C LYS A 21 16.04 -7.02 1.07
N PRO A 22 14.82 -6.84 1.61
CA PRO A 22 14.67 -6.38 2.98
C PRO A 22 15.10 -7.45 3.98
N PRO A 23 15.71 -7.05 5.12
CA PRO A 23 16.00 -7.97 6.20
C PRO A 23 14.69 -8.46 6.85
N ASP A 24 14.73 -9.53 7.65
CA ASP A 24 13.56 -9.96 8.42
C ASP A 24 13.35 -9.14 9.69
N ARG A 25 14.44 -8.67 10.28
CA ARG A 25 14.46 -7.84 11.47
C ARG A 25 15.41 -6.67 11.26
N LEU A 26 15.07 -5.53 11.84
CA LEU A 26 15.94 -4.38 11.88
C LEU A 26 16.79 -4.46 13.16
N LEU A 27 18.02 -4.95 13.04
CA LEU A 27 18.91 -5.15 14.21
C LEU A 27 19.21 -3.82 14.92
N GLY A 28 19.27 -2.72 14.18
CA GLY A 28 19.45 -1.37 14.72
C GLY A 28 18.23 -0.84 15.48
N PHE A 29 17.10 -1.54 15.40
CA PHE A 29 15.83 -1.15 16.02
C PHE A 29 15.22 -2.36 16.75
N PRO A 30 15.80 -2.77 17.90
CA PRO A 30 15.48 -4.05 18.54
C PRO A 30 14.04 -4.17 19.03
N ASN A 31 13.36 -3.04 19.29
CA ASN A 31 11.95 -3.01 19.68
C ASN A 31 11.00 -2.97 18.47
N SER A 32 11.52 -2.87 17.25
CA SER A 32 10.70 -2.89 16.04
C SER A 32 10.27 -4.32 15.69
N LYS A 33 9.00 -4.48 15.35
CA LYS A 33 8.41 -5.76 14.92
C LYS A 33 7.83 -5.62 13.52
N PRO A 34 7.98 -6.64 12.66
CA PRO A 34 7.35 -6.61 11.34
C PRO A 34 5.83 -6.51 11.51
N VAL A 35 5.22 -5.67 10.69
CA VAL A 35 3.77 -5.51 10.60
C VAL A 35 3.31 -5.73 9.16
N ARG A 36 2.01 -5.70 8.91
CA ARG A 36 1.46 -5.81 7.56
C ARG A 36 2.11 -4.75 6.65
N LYS A 37 2.49 -5.18 5.44
CA LYS A 37 3.03 -4.29 4.40
C LYS A 37 1.97 -3.25 4.01
N LYS A 38 2.41 -2.07 3.59
CA LYS A 38 1.55 -1.03 3.00
C LYS A 38 2.24 -0.47 1.77
N GLY A 39 1.49 -0.25 0.68
CA GLY A 39 2.06 0.24 -0.59
C GLY A 39 3.21 -0.63 -1.13
N GLY A 40 3.14 -1.96 -0.96
CA GLY A 40 4.19 -2.90 -1.38
C GLY A 40 5.46 -2.90 -0.52
N ARG A 41 5.58 -2.00 0.47
CA ARG A 41 6.79 -1.85 1.29
C ARG A 41 6.77 -2.73 2.52
N LYS A 42 7.90 -3.39 2.83
CA LYS A 42 8.07 -4.11 4.10
C LYS A 42 8.11 -3.07 5.21
N ARG A 43 7.32 -3.30 6.27
CA ARG A 43 7.07 -2.32 7.32
C ARG A 43 7.29 -2.93 8.69
N TRP A 44 7.83 -2.12 9.61
CA TRP A 44 7.96 -2.43 11.02
C TRP A 44 7.37 -1.31 11.86
N LYS A 45 6.92 -1.66 13.08
CA LYS A 45 6.49 -0.69 14.09
C LYS A 45 7.25 -0.93 15.39
N ASP A 46 7.78 0.12 15.97
CA ASP A 46 8.44 0.07 17.27
C ASP A 46 7.39 -0.14 18.37
N THR A 47 7.56 -1.16 19.20
CA THR A 47 6.56 -1.50 20.22
C THR A 47 6.51 -0.48 21.36
N LYS A 48 7.60 0.26 21.62
CA LYS A 48 7.70 1.27 22.69
C LYS A 48 7.30 2.66 22.20
N THR A 49 7.96 3.14 21.15
CA THR A 49 7.80 4.51 20.63
C THR A 49 6.67 4.64 19.61
N LYS A 50 6.18 3.51 19.09
CA LYS A 50 5.18 3.43 18.02
C LYS A 50 5.62 4.03 16.67
N LYS A 51 6.89 4.43 16.52
CA LYS A 51 7.49 4.84 15.25
C LYS A 51 7.33 3.76 14.19
N ILE A 52 7.21 4.19 12.93
CA ILE A 52 7.00 3.32 11.78
C ILE A 52 8.27 3.34 10.93
N TYR A 53 8.62 2.19 10.37
CA TYR A 53 9.81 2.00 9.56
C TYR A 53 9.43 1.29 8.27
N GLU A 54 9.83 1.80 7.11
CA GLU A 54 9.59 1.19 5.80
C GLU A 54 10.88 0.92 5.04
N TRP A 55 10.96 -0.23 4.38
CA TRP A 55 12.11 -0.59 3.57
C TRP A 55 12.17 0.18 2.26
N ASP A 56 13.30 0.82 2.00
CA ASP A 56 13.64 1.37 0.69
C ASP A 56 14.34 0.31 -0.17
N TYR A 57 13.60 -0.30 -1.10
CA TYR A 57 14.15 -1.30 -2.02
C TYR A 57 15.19 -0.74 -2.99
N GLN A 58 15.23 0.57 -3.22
CA GLN A 58 16.19 1.20 -4.12
C GLN A 58 17.53 1.44 -3.43
N HIS A 59 17.51 1.81 -2.14
CA HIS A 59 18.71 2.24 -1.43
C HIS A 59 19.21 1.25 -0.37
N GLY A 60 18.40 0.26 0.00
CA GLY A 60 18.77 -0.71 1.04
C GLY A 60 18.83 -0.10 2.45
N ASP A 61 18.18 1.03 2.66
CA ASP A 61 18.03 1.70 3.94
C ASP A 61 16.57 1.61 4.43
N VAL A 62 16.33 2.02 5.67
CA VAL A 62 14.99 2.07 6.25
C VAL A 62 14.54 3.51 6.47
N GLU A 63 13.42 3.89 5.86
CA GLU A 63 12.80 5.19 6.08
C GLU A 63 12.01 5.17 7.40
N GLY A 64 12.33 6.09 8.29
CA GLY A 64 11.66 6.25 9.58
C GLY A 64 10.57 7.30 9.54
N TRP A 65 9.49 7.04 10.27
CA TRP A 65 8.32 7.90 10.39
C TRP A 65 7.89 8.00 11.84
N ASP A 66 7.27 9.12 12.20
CA ASP A 66 6.67 9.29 13.51
C ASP A 66 5.51 8.30 13.74
N LYS A 67 4.99 8.25 14.97
CA LYS A 67 3.92 7.32 15.34
C LYS A 67 2.66 7.47 14.49
N THR A 68 2.45 8.65 13.91
CA THR A 68 1.29 8.94 13.07
C THR A 68 1.51 8.56 11.63
N GLY A 69 2.75 8.41 11.15
CA GLY A 69 3.10 8.17 9.75
C GLY A 69 3.07 9.43 8.88
N LYS A 70 2.91 10.61 9.49
CA LYS A 70 2.80 11.90 8.78
C LYS A 70 4.12 12.62 8.63
N ARG A 71 5.05 12.41 9.56
CA ARG A 71 6.33 13.12 9.56
C ARG A 71 7.47 12.15 9.30
N HIS A 72 8.20 12.39 8.22
CA HIS A 72 9.44 11.69 7.92
C HIS A 72 10.50 12.04 8.96
N LEU A 73 11.21 11.03 9.46
CA LEU A 73 12.27 11.16 10.47
C LEU A 73 13.67 10.97 9.87
N GLY A 74 13.76 10.64 8.58
CA GLY A 74 15.00 10.37 7.87
C GLY A 74 15.13 8.89 7.48
N SER A 75 16.26 8.58 6.83
CA SER A 75 16.63 7.19 6.50
C SER A 75 17.71 6.70 7.47
N PHE A 76 17.70 5.40 7.77
CA PHE A 76 18.58 4.79 8.76
C PHE A 76 19.21 3.49 8.24
N ASP A 77 20.39 3.17 8.76
CA ASP A 77 21.01 1.86 8.58
C ASP A 77 20.19 0.79 9.32
N PRO A 78 19.71 -0.28 8.64
CA PRO A 78 18.85 -1.29 9.26
C PRO A 78 19.57 -2.15 10.30
N LYS A 79 20.90 -2.27 10.22
CA LYS A 79 21.73 -3.08 11.11
C LYS A 79 22.21 -2.27 12.32
N LYS A 80 22.64 -1.03 12.11
CA LYS A 80 23.23 -0.17 13.15
C LYS A 80 22.24 0.78 13.80
N GLY A 81 21.18 1.18 13.09
CA GLY A 81 20.20 2.16 13.57
C GLY A 81 20.63 3.61 13.41
N ASN A 82 21.84 3.85 12.91
CA ASN A 82 22.37 5.19 12.67
C ASN A 82 21.62 5.86 11.52
N GLN A 83 21.38 7.16 11.65
CA GLN A 83 20.76 7.95 10.60
C GLN A 83 21.73 8.16 9.43
N VAL A 84 21.28 7.86 8.21
CA VAL A 84 22.06 8.03 6.97
C VAL A 84 21.59 9.22 6.15
N LYS A 85 20.31 9.61 6.29
CA LYS A 85 19.74 10.82 5.66
C LYS A 85 18.89 11.59 6.67
N PRO A 86 18.93 12.93 6.66
CA PRO A 86 18.13 13.75 7.57
C PRO A 86 16.62 13.59 7.30
N PRO A 87 15.77 14.06 8.23
CA PRO A 87 14.34 14.21 7.96
C PRO A 87 14.10 15.05 6.71
N ASP A 88 13.10 14.67 5.92
CA ASP A 88 12.71 15.38 4.71
C ASP A 88 11.23 15.77 4.83
N PRO A 89 10.92 17.05 5.09
CA PRO A 89 9.54 17.51 5.30
C PRO A 89 8.71 17.49 4.01
N SER A 90 9.33 17.35 2.84
CA SER A 90 8.63 17.26 1.55
C SER A 90 8.10 15.85 1.26
N LYS A 91 8.56 14.84 2.00
CA LYS A 91 8.10 13.45 1.86
C LYS A 91 6.61 13.34 2.19
N LYS A 92 5.85 12.75 1.27
CA LYS A 92 4.42 12.51 1.45
C LYS A 92 4.19 11.54 2.62
N PRO A 93 3.26 11.84 3.55
CA PRO A 93 2.84 10.92 4.60
C PRO A 93 2.58 9.49 4.11
N ILE A 94 3.09 8.49 4.83
CA ILE A 94 2.81 7.06 4.57
C ILE A 94 1.47 6.59 5.15
N THR A 95 0.88 7.45 5.97
CA THR A 95 -0.51 7.39 6.40
C THR A 95 -1.26 8.53 5.70
N PRO A 96 -2.36 8.23 5.00
CA PRO A 96 -3.16 9.29 4.39
C PRO A 96 -3.61 10.30 5.46
N THR A 97 -3.60 11.58 5.09
CA THR A 97 -4.16 12.63 5.94
C THR A 97 -5.65 12.42 6.03
N ILE A 98 -6.12 11.94 7.18
CA ILE A 98 -7.54 11.92 7.50
C ILE A 98 -8.01 13.38 7.55
N VAL A 99 -8.68 13.85 6.51
CA VAL A 99 -9.65 14.93 6.66
C VAL A 99 -10.68 14.37 7.64
N LYS A 100 -10.82 15.00 8.83
CA LYS A 100 -11.74 14.62 9.91
C LYS A 100 -12.89 13.79 9.36
N SER A 101 -12.94 12.50 9.70
CA SER A 101 -14.12 11.65 9.56
C SER A 101 -15.07 12.08 8.44
N MET A 102 -14.66 11.92 7.18
CA MET A 102 -15.70 11.78 6.17
C MET A 102 -16.39 10.47 6.52
N ASN A 103 -17.59 10.57 7.10
CA ASN A 103 -18.48 9.42 7.20
C ASN A 103 -18.56 8.88 5.77
N LYS A 104 -17.94 7.73 5.53
CA LYS A 104 -18.06 7.07 4.24
C LYS A 104 -19.43 6.42 4.28
N GLU A 105 -20.41 7.15 3.76
CA GLU A 105 -21.81 6.75 3.75
C GLU A 105 -22.08 5.67 2.70
N ARG A 106 -21.14 5.48 1.76
CA ARG A 106 -21.23 4.48 0.69
C ARG A 106 -19.92 3.74 0.49
N TYR A 107 -20.04 2.44 0.26
CA TYR A 107 -18.94 1.57 -0.12
C TYR A 107 -19.25 0.93 -1.47
N THR A 108 -18.23 0.79 -2.28
CA THR A 108 -18.32 0.22 -3.62
C THR A 108 -17.42 -1.01 -3.68
N LEU A 109 -17.95 -2.14 -4.13
CA LEU A 109 -17.17 -3.31 -4.49
C LEU A 109 -16.82 -3.22 -5.97
N ALA A 110 -15.54 -3.10 -6.28
CA ALA A 110 -15.01 -3.11 -7.64
C ALA A 110 -14.35 -4.45 -7.95
N TRP A 111 -14.49 -4.93 -9.18
CA TRP A 111 -13.81 -6.14 -9.66
C TRP A 111 -13.07 -5.91 -10.98
N TYR A 112 -11.90 -6.52 -11.06
CA TYR A 112 -10.90 -6.30 -12.11
C TYR A 112 -10.54 -7.63 -12.76
N SER A 113 -10.26 -7.61 -14.06
CA SER A 113 -9.74 -8.77 -14.77
C SER A 113 -8.41 -9.22 -14.15
N VAL A 114 -8.26 -10.52 -13.94
CA VAL A 114 -7.01 -11.10 -13.47
C VAL A 114 -5.91 -11.00 -14.53
N GLU A 115 -6.26 -10.99 -15.81
CA GLU A 115 -5.29 -11.04 -16.91
C GLU A 115 -4.61 -9.70 -17.18
N ASN A 116 -5.36 -8.60 -17.07
CA ASN A 116 -4.90 -7.28 -17.49
C ASN A 116 -5.18 -6.16 -16.48
N GLU A 117 -5.69 -6.51 -15.30
CA GLU A 117 -6.01 -5.58 -14.20
C GLU A 117 -7.00 -4.46 -14.57
N SER A 118 -7.72 -4.60 -15.70
CA SER A 118 -8.73 -3.62 -16.09
C SER A 118 -9.99 -3.73 -15.22
N LEU A 119 -10.61 -2.59 -14.90
CA LEU A 119 -11.88 -2.54 -14.18
C LEU A 119 -12.99 -3.14 -15.05
N ILE A 120 -13.66 -4.19 -14.54
CA ILE A 120 -14.74 -4.88 -15.23
C ILE A 120 -16.10 -4.39 -14.75
N GLY A 121 -16.22 -4.08 -13.47
CA GLY A 121 -17.44 -3.49 -12.93
C GLY A 121 -17.30 -3.07 -11.48
N GLU A 122 -18.29 -2.30 -11.04
CA GLU A 122 -18.39 -1.82 -9.67
C GLU A 122 -19.86 -1.80 -9.23
N GLU A 123 -20.12 -2.08 -7.96
CA GLU A 123 -21.46 -2.04 -7.37
C GLU A 123 -21.41 -1.41 -5.98
N ASP A 124 -22.32 -0.46 -5.73
CA ASP A 124 -22.55 0.12 -4.41
C ASP A 124 -23.19 -0.92 -3.49
N ILE A 125 -22.56 -1.17 -2.35
CA ILE A 125 -23.01 -2.15 -1.36
C ILE A 125 -23.52 -1.45 -0.09
N PRO A 126 -24.63 -1.91 0.50
CA PRO A 126 -25.29 -1.25 1.62
C PRO A 126 -24.60 -1.62 2.94
N LEU A 127 -23.36 -1.17 3.14
CA LEU A 127 -22.58 -1.45 4.34
C LEU A 127 -22.33 -0.20 5.17
N THR A 128 -22.42 -0.35 6.49
CA THR A 128 -22.01 0.69 7.44
C THR A 128 -20.51 0.57 7.71
N GLN A 129 -19.91 1.68 8.14
CA GLN A 129 -18.49 1.70 8.52
C GLN A 129 -18.15 0.67 9.61
N ASP A 130 -19.05 0.45 10.57
CA ASP A 130 -18.84 -0.53 11.64
C ASP A 130 -18.86 -1.97 11.14
N THR A 131 -19.75 -2.27 10.18
CA THR A 131 -19.79 -3.59 9.53
C THR A 131 -18.49 -3.86 8.79
N ILE A 132 -17.99 -2.87 8.04
CA ILE A 132 -16.71 -3.04 7.36
C ILE A 132 -15.57 -3.22 8.36
N ARG A 133 -15.51 -2.40 9.41
CA ARG A 133 -14.47 -2.54 10.44
C ARG A 133 -14.46 -3.93 11.05
N SER A 134 -15.63 -4.46 11.36
CA SER A 134 -15.78 -5.83 11.88
C SER A 134 -15.26 -6.87 10.89
N TRP A 135 -15.73 -6.85 9.63
CA TRP A 135 -15.40 -7.88 8.64
C TRP A 135 -13.96 -7.80 8.13
N PHE A 136 -13.36 -6.61 8.18
CA PHE A 136 -12.00 -6.36 7.72
C PHE A 136 -10.98 -6.27 8.86
N TYR A 137 -11.40 -6.55 10.10
CA TYR A 137 -10.57 -6.49 11.30
C TYR A 137 -9.84 -5.14 11.43
N LEU A 138 -10.55 -4.05 11.13
CA LEU A 138 -10.05 -2.69 11.21
C LEU A 138 -10.40 -2.11 12.59
N SER A 139 -9.41 -1.51 13.24
CA SER A 139 -9.61 -0.72 14.45
C SER A 139 -10.31 0.60 14.16
N GLU A 140 -10.86 1.25 15.19
CA GLU A 140 -11.46 2.58 15.06
C GLU A 140 -10.47 3.63 14.53
N GLU A 141 -9.19 3.43 14.82
CA GLU A 141 -8.07 4.25 14.42
C GLU A 141 -7.62 4.00 12.97
N ASP A 142 -8.04 2.88 12.35
CA ASP A 142 -7.72 2.57 10.97
C ASP A 142 -8.51 3.51 10.04
N THR A 143 -7.72 4.35 9.37
CA THR A 143 -8.19 5.42 8.49
C THR A 143 -9.06 4.84 7.38
N ALA A 144 -10.33 5.23 7.35
CA ALA A 144 -11.36 4.73 6.45
C ALA A 144 -10.89 4.46 5.00
N ILE A 145 -10.68 3.18 4.69
CA ILE A 145 -10.94 2.48 3.41
C ILE A 145 -10.78 3.29 2.15
N GLU A 146 -9.54 3.67 1.81
CA GLU A 146 -9.25 4.22 0.48
C GLU A 146 -9.37 3.13 -0.60
N CYS A 147 -8.85 1.93 -0.35
CA CYS A 147 -9.05 0.72 -1.16
C CYS A 147 -8.47 -0.49 -0.41
N TYR A 148 -9.19 -1.62 -0.36
CA TYR A 148 -8.75 -2.85 0.32
C TYR A 148 -8.92 -4.08 -0.56
N ASP A 149 -7.84 -4.85 -0.71
CA ASP A 149 -7.90 -6.18 -1.32
C ASP A 149 -8.82 -7.09 -0.50
N VAL A 150 -9.80 -7.68 -1.17
CA VAL A 150 -10.79 -8.55 -0.53
C VAL A 150 -10.27 -10.00 -0.52
N THR A 151 -10.06 -10.54 0.67
CA THR A 151 -9.67 -11.95 0.84
C THR A 151 -10.81 -12.91 0.48
N ALA A 152 -10.50 -14.18 0.23
CA ALA A 152 -11.50 -15.19 -0.11
C ALA A 152 -12.61 -15.32 0.96
N SER A 153 -12.30 -15.18 2.25
CA SER A 153 -13.33 -15.23 3.29
C SER A 153 -14.26 -14.01 3.24
N GLN A 154 -13.70 -12.81 3.05
CA GLN A 154 -14.47 -11.56 2.95
C GLN A 154 -15.33 -11.52 1.69
N ARG A 155 -14.85 -12.08 0.58
CA ARG A 155 -15.63 -12.21 -0.67
C ARG A 155 -16.95 -12.95 -0.43
N ARG A 156 -16.94 -14.04 0.33
CA ARG A 156 -18.16 -14.82 0.60
C ARG A 156 -19.24 -14.01 1.30
N ASP A 157 -18.87 -13.09 2.17
CA ASP A 157 -19.82 -12.27 2.90
C ASP A 157 -20.30 -11.08 2.07
N LEU A 158 -19.41 -10.44 1.31
CA LEU A 158 -19.76 -9.37 0.37
C LEU A 158 -20.65 -9.84 -0.77
N MET A 159 -20.42 -11.05 -1.28
CA MET A 159 -21.22 -11.62 -2.39
C MET A 159 -22.69 -11.87 -2.02
N LYS A 160 -23.02 -11.92 -0.74
CA LYS A 160 -24.42 -12.03 -0.29
C LYS A 160 -25.19 -10.71 -0.46
N LEU A 161 -24.46 -9.61 -0.68
CA LEU A 161 -25.00 -8.24 -0.68
C LEU A 161 -25.04 -7.62 -2.08
N VAL A 162 -24.27 -8.16 -3.02
CA VAL A 162 -24.31 -7.73 -4.43
C VAL A 162 -25.54 -8.29 -5.13
N LYS A 163 -26.14 -7.49 -6.02
CA LYS A 163 -27.29 -7.90 -6.82
C LYS A 163 -26.89 -8.83 -7.96
N HIS A 164 -25.64 -8.74 -8.42
CA HIS A 164 -25.13 -9.53 -9.53
C HIS A 164 -24.36 -10.78 -9.06
N LYS A 165 -24.61 -11.92 -9.71
CA LYS A 165 -23.76 -13.10 -9.55
C LYS A 165 -22.50 -12.93 -10.40
N ILE A 166 -21.37 -12.69 -9.74
CA ILE A 166 -20.05 -12.54 -10.35
C ILE A 166 -19.25 -13.82 -10.08
N ASP A 167 -18.49 -14.32 -11.06
CA ASP A 167 -17.59 -15.46 -10.83
C ASP A 167 -16.35 -15.03 -10.03
N LEU A 168 -16.23 -15.56 -8.82
CA LEU A 168 -15.17 -15.23 -7.88
C LEU A 168 -13.78 -15.73 -8.30
N ASN A 169 -13.70 -16.64 -9.26
CA ASN A 169 -12.44 -17.21 -9.76
C ASN A 169 -11.84 -16.40 -10.92
N GLU A 170 -12.64 -15.57 -11.58
CA GLU A 170 -12.23 -14.86 -12.80
C GLU A 170 -11.71 -13.44 -12.50
N PHE A 171 -12.02 -12.88 -11.32
CA PHE A 171 -11.74 -11.48 -11.00
C PHE A 171 -11.01 -11.25 -9.67
N ASN A 172 -10.22 -10.19 -9.63
CA ASN A 172 -9.69 -9.59 -8.40
C ASN A 172 -10.71 -8.58 -7.84
N TYR A 173 -10.79 -8.45 -6.51
CA TYR A 173 -11.81 -7.63 -5.85
C TYR A 173 -11.19 -6.61 -4.92
N GLN A 174 -11.69 -5.38 -5.02
CA GLN A 174 -11.31 -4.27 -4.16
C GLN A 174 -12.54 -3.62 -3.55
N LEU A 175 -12.48 -3.35 -2.25
CA LEU A 175 -13.49 -2.58 -1.54
C LEU A 175 -13.00 -1.13 -1.40
N GLU A 176 -13.76 -0.20 -1.94
CA GLU A 176 -13.48 1.24 -1.86
C GLU A 176 -14.55 1.92 -1.01
N GLY A 177 -14.14 2.75 -0.06
CA GLY A 177 -15.05 3.66 0.61
C GLY A 177 -15.08 4.99 -0.14
N ARG A 178 -16.27 5.43 -0.56
CA ARG A 178 -16.45 6.73 -1.22
C ARG A 178 -16.99 7.75 -0.22
N ALA A 179 -16.43 8.96 -0.28
CA ALA A 179 -17.07 10.11 0.35
C ALA A 179 -18.03 10.71 -0.68
N ASP A 180 -19.20 11.16 -0.24
CA ASP A 180 -20.07 11.95 -1.11
C ASP A 180 -19.28 13.18 -1.57
N LYS A 181 -19.33 13.47 -2.88
CA LYS A 181 -18.81 14.74 -3.39
C LYS A 181 -19.58 15.83 -2.63
N LEU A 182 -18.87 16.66 -1.87
CA LEU A 182 -19.41 17.91 -1.36
C LEU A 182 -19.98 18.66 -2.57
N THR A 183 -21.30 18.69 -2.68
CA THR A 183 -22.06 19.51 -3.63
C THR A 183 -21.91 20.97 -3.29
#